data_AF-A0A3D5JKR7-F1
#
_entry.id   AF-A0A3D5JKR7-F1
#
_cell.length_a   1.000
_cell.length_b   1.000
_cell.length_c   1.000
_cell.angle_alpha   90.00
_cell.angle_beta   90.00
_cell.angle_gamma   90.00
#
_symmetry.space_group_name_H-M   'P 1'
#
loop_
_entity.id
_entity.type
_entity.pdbx_description
1 polymer ?
#
loop_
_entity_poly.entity_id
_entity_poly.type
_entity_poly.pdbx_seq_one_letter_code
_entity_poly.pdbx_strand_id
1 'polypeptide(L)'
;NDWVIAGLDRNGLRPMRYVVTDDGLVIAGSETGMVVVPEERIIERGRIGPGQMMGIDLRRGAMFTNDELKAELAAKRDWGKWTGRAQQMEAVLARNGGKSPERMPSLEVRRRQMMAGWTMEDLELILHPMAAGGKEAIGSMGDDTPLAVLSNRYRGLHHFFRQNFSQVTNPPIDSLRERHVMTLRTRLGNLGNILDEAPEQCDHLLLNSPVLTVPEWDALLSYLGDKAAVIDCTFDTDGPDDFTAALDRIASEAEEAVRSGCEHVMLSDRAVSATRCPIPMILATGAVHSHLVRQQLRTFASVNVATGECLDVHHFAVLIGVGATTINAYVAEEAIAERHDRGLLTGLTLPDAVANYRKAVEDGLLKIMSKMGISVIASYRGGYNFEALGLSRALVAKYFPPMSSRISGLGLTGIAARVT
;
A
#
# COMPACT_ATOMS: atom_id res chain seq x y z
N ASN A 1 31.31 16.17 12.46
CA ASN A 1 30.18 16.54 11.58
C ASN A 1 29.52 17.71 12.27
N ASP A 2 29.95 18.92 11.95
CA ASP A 2 29.67 20.09 12.79
C ASP A 2 28.66 20.96 12.05
N TRP A 3 27.50 20.37 11.77
CA TRP A 3 26.39 21.01 11.08
C TRP A 3 25.26 21.28 12.06
N VAL A 4 24.67 22.47 11.96
CA VAL A 4 23.39 22.80 12.59
C VAL A 4 22.36 22.96 11.49
N ILE A 5 21.26 22.21 11.52
CA ILE A 5 20.28 22.16 10.43
C ILE A 5 18.88 22.37 10.96
N ALA A 6 18.10 23.18 10.27
CA ALA A 6 16.65 23.27 10.41
C ALA A 6 16.01 22.83 9.09
N GLY A 7 14.97 22.00 9.17
CA GLY A 7 14.24 21.51 7.99
C GLY A 7 12.76 21.31 8.30
N LEU A 8 11.94 21.32 7.26
CA LEU A 8 10.52 21.05 7.36
C LEU A 8 10.12 19.77 6.65
N ASP A 9 9.00 19.22 7.10
CA ASP A 9 8.34 18.13 6.41
C ASP A 9 7.92 18.55 4.99
N ARG A 10 7.62 17.55 4.17
CA ARG A 10 7.29 17.71 2.74
C ARG A 10 6.13 18.67 2.44
N ASN A 11 5.22 18.89 3.38
CA ASN A 11 4.04 19.74 3.24
C ASN A 11 4.17 21.05 4.03
N GLY A 12 5.24 21.20 4.83
CA GLY A 12 5.47 22.39 5.64
C GLY A 12 4.36 22.62 6.67
N LEU A 13 3.91 21.56 7.35
CA LEU A 13 2.76 21.59 8.26
C LEU A 13 3.03 22.36 9.56
N ARG A 14 4.30 22.66 9.84
CA ARG A 14 4.72 23.44 11.00
C ARG A 14 5.42 24.73 10.57
N PRO A 15 5.18 25.86 11.26
CA PRO A 15 5.87 27.09 10.96
C PRO A 15 7.34 26.98 11.39
N MET A 16 8.23 27.55 10.58
CA MET A 16 9.63 27.71 10.91
C MET A 16 10.12 29.02 10.30
N ARG A 17 10.57 29.94 11.15
CA ARG A 17 11.02 31.29 10.81
C ARG A 17 12.45 31.47 11.29
N TYR A 18 13.20 32.33 10.61
CA TYR A 18 14.55 32.65 11.04
C TYR A 18 14.90 34.11 10.79
N VAL A 19 15.86 34.61 11.56
CA VAL A 19 16.46 35.93 11.45
C VAL A 19 17.98 35.77 11.38
N VAL A 20 18.61 36.50 10.48
CA VAL A 20 20.08 36.60 10.36
C VAL A 20 20.51 38.01 10.75
N THR A 21 21.51 38.10 11.62
CA THR A 21 22.01 39.38 12.13
C THR A 21 23.40 39.75 11.58
N ASP A 22 23.76 41.01 11.72
CA ASP A 22 25.03 41.58 11.28
C ASP A 22 26.29 41.06 12.00
N ASP A 23 26.14 40.55 13.23
CA ASP A 23 27.18 39.86 13.98
C ASP A 23 27.26 38.35 13.67
N GLY A 24 26.53 37.88 12.65
CA GLY A 24 26.63 36.51 12.16
C GLY A 24 25.84 35.49 12.98
N LEU A 25 24.87 35.91 13.79
CA LEU A 25 23.96 34.98 14.46
C LEU A 25 22.78 34.62 13.55
N VAL A 26 22.34 33.36 13.67
CA VAL A 26 21.12 32.86 13.05
C VAL A 26 20.20 32.37 14.15
N ILE A 27 19.03 32.99 14.24
CA ILE A 27 18.03 32.67 15.25
C ILE A 27 16.83 32.10 14.53
N ALA A 28 16.57 30.80 14.72
CA ALA A 28 15.45 30.10 14.10
C ALA A 28 14.47 29.56 15.15
N GLY A 29 13.19 29.52 14.80
CA GLY A 29 12.18 28.85 15.61
C GLY A 29 10.78 28.90 15.04
N SER A 30 9.82 28.41 15.83
CA SER A 30 8.43 28.23 15.39
C SER A 30 7.70 29.55 15.13
N GLU A 31 8.12 30.63 15.81
CA GLU A 31 7.52 31.95 15.73
C GLU A 31 8.57 33.04 15.57
N THR A 32 8.18 34.18 15.00
CA THR A 32 9.02 35.39 14.99
C THR A 32 8.86 36.15 16.30
N GLY A 33 9.96 36.70 16.83
CA GLY A 33 9.92 37.53 18.06
C GLY A 33 10.16 36.76 19.36
N MET A 34 10.54 35.48 19.30
CA MET A 34 10.94 34.71 20.48
C MET A 34 12.20 35.28 21.17
N VAL A 35 13.07 35.91 20.38
CA VAL A 35 14.29 36.59 20.84
C VAL A 35 14.23 38.02 20.35
N VAL A 36 14.45 38.97 21.26
CA VAL A 36 14.49 40.39 20.93
C VAL A 36 15.80 40.70 20.21
N VAL A 37 15.68 41.17 18.97
CA VAL A 37 16.81 41.58 18.13
C VAL A 37 16.55 43.02 17.65
N PRO A 38 17.47 43.98 17.86
CA PRO A 38 17.33 45.33 17.33
C PRO A 38 17.16 45.31 15.80
N GLU A 39 16.18 46.03 15.26
CA GLU A 39 15.83 45.97 13.83
C GLU A 39 17.01 46.36 12.93
N GLU A 40 17.81 47.33 13.39
CA GLU A 40 19.02 47.82 12.72
C GLU A 40 20.11 46.76 12.52
N ARG A 41 20.08 45.68 13.30
CA ARG A 41 21.04 44.57 13.23
C ARG A 41 20.58 43.43 12.33
N ILE A 42 19.35 43.49 11.81
CA ILE A 42 18.76 42.40 11.04
C ILE A 42 19.13 42.56 9.57
N ILE A 43 19.85 41.58 9.03
CA ILE A 43 20.19 41.51 7.61
C ILE A 43 19.08 40.80 6.83
N GLU A 44 18.54 39.71 7.38
CA GLU A 44 17.55 38.88 6.70
C GLU A 44 16.48 38.38 7.67
N ARG A 45 15.23 38.37 7.19
CA ARG A 45 14.13 37.63 7.80
C ARG A 45 13.58 36.65 6.79
N GLY A 46 13.56 35.38 7.15
CA GLY A 46 13.08 34.34 6.25
C GLY A 46 12.20 33.30 6.92
N ARG A 47 11.86 32.29 6.13
CA ARG A 47 11.08 31.13 6.55
C ARG A 47 11.57 29.90 5.82
N ILE A 48 11.42 28.74 6.44
CA ILE A 48 11.60 27.46 5.78
C ILE A 48 10.23 27.02 5.25
N GLY A 49 10.15 26.68 3.97
CA GLY A 49 8.95 26.18 3.32
C GLY A 49 8.88 24.63 3.24
N PRO A 50 7.85 24.08 2.58
CA PRO A 50 7.65 22.64 2.43
C PRO A 50 8.87 21.92 1.84
N GLY A 51 9.41 20.92 2.55
CA GLY A 51 10.57 20.14 2.13
C GLY A 51 11.87 20.93 1.97
N GLN A 52 11.93 22.15 2.50
CA GLN A 52 13.12 22.98 2.50
C GLN A 52 13.96 22.76 3.76
N MET A 53 15.24 23.15 3.66
CA MET A 53 16.18 23.11 4.77
C MET A 53 17.12 24.31 4.74
N MET A 54 17.73 24.58 5.88
CA MET A 54 18.81 25.54 6.07
C MET A 54 19.87 24.89 6.95
N GLY A 55 21.13 25.20 6.70
CA GLY A 55 22.25 24.59 7.42
C GLY A 55 23.36 25.59 7.69
N ILE A 56 24.04 25.41 8.81
CA ILE A 56 25.24 26.15 9.17
C ILE A 56 26.36 25.12 9.35
N ASP A 57 27.42 25.26 8.57
CA ASP A 57 28.65 24.49 8.76
C ASP A 57 29.55 25.26 9.73
N LEU A 58 29.67 24.75 10.95
CA LEU A 58 30.43 25.40 12.02
C LEU A 58 31.94 25.38 11.76
N ARG A 59 32.44 24.50 10.89
CA ARG A 59 33.87 24.49 10.50
C ARG A 59 34.16 25.55 9.45
N ARG A 60 33.26 25.67 8.47
CA ARG A 60 33.36 26.72 7.44
C ARG A 60 32.95 28.09 7.97
N GLY A 61 32.22 28.14 9.09
CA GLY A 61 31.66 29.37 9.65
C GLY A 61 30.65 30.01 8.70
N ALA A 62 29.92 29.21 7.93
CA ALA A 62 29.07 29.68 6.84
C ALA A 62 27.68 29.09 6.90
N MET A 63 26.69 29.92 6.60
CA MET A 63 25.29 29.54 6.42
C MET A 63 25.04 29.17 4.96
N PHE A 64 24.26 28.11 4.76
CA PHE A 64 23.86 27.59 3.46
C PHE A 64 22.34 27.59 3.35
N THR A 65 21.86 28.13 2.24
CA THR A 65 20.45 28.12 1.86
C THR A 65 20.00 26.73 1.41
N ASN A 66 18.69 26.55 1.25
CA ASN A 66 18.11 25.30 0.77
C ASN A 66 18.73 24.81 -0.55
N ASP A 67 18.88 25.72 -1.51
CA ASP A 67 19.33 25.36 -2.86
C ASP A 67 20.82 25.06 -2.88
N GLU A 68 21.63 25.80 -2.11
CA GLU A 68 23.06 25.52 -1.97
C GLU A 68 23.32 24.17 -1.31
N LEU A 69 22.60 23.84 -0.22
CA LEU A 69 22.71 22.53 0.43
C LEU A 69 22.29 21.40 -0.52
N LYS A 70 21.17 21.57 -1.23
CA LYS A 70 20.69 20.58 -2.19
C LYS A 70 21.65 20.42 -3.36
N ALA A 71 22.25 21.52 -3.84
CA ALA A 71 23.25 21.48 -4.90
C ALA A 71 24.54 20.77 -4.45
N GLU A 72 25.05 21.06 -3.24
CA GLU A 72 26.23 20.37 -2.70
C GLU A 72 25.97 18.87 -2.53
N LEU A 73 24.79 18.48 -2.02
CA LEU A 73 24.40 17.08 -1.89
C LEU A 73 24.19 16.39 -3.25
N ALA A 74 23.57 17.08 -4.20
CA ALA A 74 23.38 16.58 -5.56
C ALA A 74 24.71 16.39 -6.31
N ALA A 75 25.73 17.18 -5.99
CA ALA A 75 27.05 17.08 -6.61
C ALA A 75 27.92 15.95 -6.03
N LYS A 76 27.56 15.34 -4.88
CA LYS A 76 28.38 14.30 -4.24
C LYS A 76 28.56 13.04 -5.09
N ARG A 77 27.55 12.69 -5.88
CA ARG A 77 27.48 11.49 -6.71
C ARG A 77 26.74 11.77 -8.00
N ASP A 78 26.93 10.90 -8.98
CA ASP A 78 26.13 10.90 -10.20
C ASP A 78 24.78 10.21 -9.93
N TRP A 79 23.89 10.90 -9.21
CA TRP A 79 22.57 10.39 -8.84
C TRP A 79 21.72 10.04 -10.07
N GLY A 80 21.91 10.75 -11.19
CA GLY A 80 21.23 10.46 -12.45
C GLY A 80 21.58 9.06 -12.97
N LYS A 81 22.87 8.73 -13.00
CA LYS A 81 23.32 7.38 -13.39
C LYS A 81 22.85 6.31 -12.42
N TRP A 82 22.81 6.60 -11.12
CA TRP A 82 22.38 5.64 -10.10
C TRP A 82 20.89 5.35 -10.24
N THR A 83 20.06 6.39 -10.25
CA THR A 83 18.59 6.26 -10.38
C THR A 83 18.17 5.63 -11.71
N GLY A 84 18.96 5.80 -12.77
CA GLY A 84 18.75 5.15 -14.06
C GLY A 84 18.90 3.62 -14.05
N ARG A 85 19.45 3.01 -12.98
CA ARG A 85 19.53 1.55 -12.83
C ARG A 85 18.17 0.90 -12.54
N ALA A 86 17.20 1.67 -12.01
CA ALA A 86 15.89 1.16 -11.68
C ALA A 86 15.12 0.72 -12.94
N GLN A 87 14.64 -0.52 -12.93
CA GLN A 87 13.83 -1.07 -14.03
C GLN A 87 12.38 -0.61 -13.87
N GLN A 88 11.76 -0.13 -14.95
CA GLN A 88 10.34 0.27 -14.94
C GLN A 88 9.46 -0.93 -15.30
N MET A 89 8.35 -1.11 -14.57
CA MET A 89 7.40 -2.20 -14.83
C MET A 89 6.81 -2.14 -16.24
N GLU A 90 6.61 -0.95 -16.79
CA GLU A 90 6.10 -0.74 -18.16
C GLU A 90 7.04 -1.36 -19.21
N ALA A 91 8.36 -1.30 -18.98
CA ALA A 91 9.34 -1.93 -19.86
C ALA A 91 9.31 -3.46 -19.76
N VAL A 92 9.00 -4.00 -18.57
CA VAL A 92 8.80 -5.45 -18.36
C VAL A 92 7.55 -5.92 -19.10
N LEU A 93 6.44 -5.19 -18.97
CA LEU A 93 5.18 -5.50 -19.64
C LEU A 93 5.34 -5.50 -21.17
N ALA A 94 6.02 -4.49 -21.73
CA ALA A 94 6.26 -4.40 -23.17
C ALA A 94 7.03 -5.61 -23.74
N ARG A 95 7.95 -6.19 -22.95
CA ARG A 95 8.72 -7.39 -23.34
C ARG A 95 7.89 -8.67 -23.32
N ASN A 96 6.78 -8.72 -22.57
CA ASN A 96 5.92 -9.90 -22.49
C ASN A 96 4.98 -10.06 -23.72
N GLY A 97 5.14 -9.21 -24.74
CA GLY A 97 4.52 -9.41 -26.05
C GLY A 97 3.00 -9.23 -26.10
N GLY A 98 2.39 -8.62 -25.08
CA GLY A 98 0.97 -8.27 -25.08
C GLY A 98 0.02 -9.48 -25.11
N LYS A 99 0.43 -10.63 -24.56
CA LYS A 99 -0.46 -11.79 -24.44
C LYS A 99 -1.72 -11.39 -23.66
N SER A 100 -2.88 -11.61 -24.28
CA SER A 100 -4.15 -11.49 -23.57
C SER A 100 -4.21 -12.57 -22.49
N PRO A 101 -4.65 -12.23 -21.27
CA PRO A 101 -4.78 -13.20 -20.21
C PRO A 101 -5.84 -14.22 -20.58
N GLU A 102 -5.66 -15.46 -20.13
CA GLU A 102 -6.65 -16.51 -20.33
C GLU A 102 -7.92 -16.15 -19.54
N ARG A 103 -9.06 -16.07 -20.23
CA ARG A 103 -10.34 -15.70 -19.63
C ARG A 103 -10.90 -16.85 -18.82
N MET A 104 -11.31 -16.55 -17.59
CA MET A 104 -12.05 -17.50 -16.77
C MET A 104 -13.47 -17.73 -17.34
N PRO A 105 -13.98 -18.98 -17.36
CA PRO A 105 -15.36 -19.25 -17.76
C PRO A 105 -16.36 -18.49 -16.87
N SER A 106 -17.40 -17.88 -17.46
CA SER A 106 -18.34 -17.02 -16.72
C SER A 106 -19.03 -17.69 -15.53
N LEU A 107 -19.29 -19.00 -15.61
CA LEU A 107 -19.85 -19.76 -14.48
C LEU A 107 -18.88 -19.82 -13.30
N GLU A 108 -17.58 -19.98 -13.57
CA GLU A 108 -16.54 -20.02 -12.55
C GLU A 108 -16.34 -18.63 -11.93
N VAL A 109 -16.36 -17.57 -12.74
CA VAL A 109 -16.34 -16.18 -12.25
C VAL A 109 -17.48 -15.95 -11.25
N ARG A 110 -18.71 -16.33 -11.61
CA ARG A 110 -19.88 -16.18 -10.73
C ARG A 110 -19.78 -17.01 -9.45
N ARG A 111 -19.23 -18.23 -9.51
CA ARG A 111 -18.98 -19.04 -8.31
C ARG A 111 -18.01 -18.33 -7.36
N ARG A 112 -16.91 -17.79 -7.88
CA ARG A 112 -15.93 -17.04 -7.08
C ARG A 112 -16.50 -15.75 -6.50
N GLN A 113 -17.32 -15.02 -7.26
CA GLN A 113 -18.08 -13.87 -6.73
C GLN A 113 -18.97 -14.28 -5.55
N MET A 114 -19.68 -15.40 -5.70
CA MET A 114 -20.57 -15.93 -4.66
C MET A 114 -19.79 -16.38 -3.41
N MET A 115 -18.63 -17.01 -3.59
CA MET A 115 -17.71 -17.39 -2.51
C MET A 115 -17.15 -16.17 -1.77
N ALA A 116 -16.83 -15.09 -2.49
CA ALA A 116 -16.41 -13.82 -1.90
C ALA A 116 -17.58 -13.08 -1.21
N GLY A 117 -18.80 -13.59 -1.30
CA GLY A 117 -20.01 -12.97 -0.77
C GLY A 117 -20.48 -11.74 -1.55
N TRP A 118 -20.03 -11.57 -2.80
CA TRP A 118 -20.44 -10.46 -3.65
C TRP A 118 -21.88 -10.62 -4.11
N THR A 119 -22.56 -9.49 -4.19
CA THR A 119 -23.95 -9.37 -4.58
C THR A 119 -24.09 -8.57 -5.87
N MET A 120 -25.30 -8.57 -6.44
CA MET A 120 -25.60 -7.68 -7.56
C MET A 120 -25.44 -6.20 -7.20
N GLU A 121 -25.71 -5.81 -5.96
CA GLU A 121 -25.46 -4.45 -5.48
C GLU A 121 -23.98 -4.10 -5.51
N ASP A 122 -23.09 -5.02 -5.11
CA ASP A 122 -21.65 -4.79 -5.21
C ASP A 122 -21.20 -4.59 -6.66
N LEU A 123 -21.76 -5.37 -7.59
CA LEU A 123 -21.42 -5.25 -9.01
C LEU A 123 -22.00 -3.99 -9.66
N GLU A 124 -23.23 -3.58 -9.30
CA GLU A 124 -23.93 -2.45 -9.92
C GLU A 124 -23.61 -1.11 -9.26
N LEU A 125 -23.57 -1.06 -7.94
CA LEU A 125 -23.36 0.17 -7.18
C LEU A 125 -21.88 0.47 -6.96
N ILE A 126 -21.02 -0.55 -6.82
CA ILE A 126 -19.60 -0.35 -6.50
C ILE A 126 -18.70 -0.56 -7.72
N LEU A 127 -18.71 -1.76 -8.32
CA LEU A 127 -17.80 -2.11 -9.41
C LEU A 127 -18.09 -1.32 -10.69
N HIS A 128 -19.36 -1.21 -11.07
CA HIS A 128 -19.76 -0.57 -12.33
C HIS A 128 -19.30 0.90 -12.45
N PRO A 129 -19.53 1.81 -11.47
CA PRO A 129 -19.05 3.18 -11.58
C PRO A 129 -17.52 3.28 -11.61
N MET A 130 -16.81 2.38 -10.93
CA MET A 130 -15.34 2.34 -10.98
C MET A 130 -14.84 1.99 -12.39
N ALA A 131 -15.43 0.98 -13.03
CA ALA A 131 -15.06 0.57 -14.38
C ALA A 131 -15.54 1.56 -15.47
N ALA A 132 -16.75 2.11 -15.33
CA ALA A 132 -17.32 3.01 -16.34
C ALA A 132 -16.76 4.43 -16.25
N GLY A 133 -16.63 4.97 -15.02
CA GLY A 133 -16.31 6.38 -14.78
C GLY A 133 -14.92 6.63 -14.18
N GLY A 134 -14.20 5.59 -13.79
CA GLY A 134 -12.90 5.72 -13.14
C GLY A 134 -12.94 6.40 -11.77
N LYS A 135 -14.09 6.34 -11.10
CA LYS A 135 -14.33 6.91 -9.77
C LYS A 135 -15.09 5.91 -8.91
N GLU A 136 -14.81 5.92 -7.62
CA GLU A 136 -15.58 5.13 -6.66
C GLU A 136 -17.03 5.61 -6.56
N ALA A 137 -17.89 4.74 -6.03
CA ALA A 137 -19.28 5.04 -5.80
C ALA A 137 -19.47 6.18 -4.79
N ILE A 138 -20.43 7.07 -5.06
CA ILE A 138 -20.87 8.09 -4.12
C ILE A 138 -22.29 7.74 -3.69
N GLY A 139 -22.52 7.73 -2.37
CA GLY A 139 -23.83 7.52 -1.75
C GLY A 139 -24.16 8.61 -0.75
N SER A 140 -25.29 8.45 -0.05
CA SER A 140 -25.77 9.36 1.00
C SER A 140 -26.42 8.57 2.14
N MET A 141 -26.76 9.24 3.24
CA MET A 141 -27.25 8.66 4.50
C MET A 141 -26.15 7.95 5.32
N GLY A 142 -26.48 7.59 6.55
CA GLY A 142 -25.59 6.82 7.43
C GLY A 142 -25.64 5.33 7.15
N ASP A 143 -24.61 4.60 7.59
CA ASP A 143 -24.59 3.13 7.60
C ASP A 143 -25.49 2.62 8.75
N ASP A 144 -26.70 2.18 8.42
CA ASP A 144 -27.67 1.60 9.35
C ASP A 144 -27.57 0.07 9.43
N THR A 145 -26.59 -0.53 8.74
CA THR A 145 -26.41 -1.97 8.74
C THR A 145 -25.75 -2.46 10.04
N PRO A 146 -26.02 -3.70 10.47
CA PRO A 146 -25.35 -4.26 11.64
C PRO A 146 -23.83 -4.29 11.46
N LEU A 147 -23.09 -4.08 12.55
CA LEU A 147 -21.66 -4.34 12.59
C LEU A 147 -21.37 -5.77 12.09
N ALA A 148 -20.25 -5.95 11.37
CA ALA A 148 -19.93 -7.23 10.70
C ALA A 148 -19.95 -8.46 11.64
N VAL A 149 -19.55 -8.27 12.90
CA VAL A 149 -19.58 -9.33 13.92
C VAL A 149 -21.02 -9.74 14.31
N LEU A 150 -22.00 -8.84 14.22
CA LEU A 150 -23.41 -9.05 14.52
C LEU A 150 -24.24 -9.42 13.29
N SER A 151 -23.63 -9.41 12.10
CA SER A 151 -24.34 -9.73 10.86
C SER A 151 -24.65 -11.22 10.76
N ASN A 152 -25.87 -11.54 10.31
CA ASN A 152 -26.29 -12.89 9.97
C ASN A 152 -25.89 -13.30 8.54
N ARG A 153 -25.25 -12.39 7.78
CA ARG A 153 -24.74 -12.66 6.43
C ARG A 153 -23.22 -12.70 6.47
N TYR A 154 -22.63 -13.44 5.53
CA TYR A 154 -21.19 -13.41 5.33
C TYR A 154 -20.71 -11.97 5.07
N ARG A 155 -19.62 -11.61 5.72
CA ARG A 155 -18.91 -10.33 5.58
C ARG A 155 -17.43 -10.66 5.54
N GLY A 156 -16.77 -10.26 4.46
CA GLY A 156 -15.33 -10.43 4.31
C GLY A 156 -14.54 -9.72 5.42
N LEU A 157 -13.27 -10.12 5.60
CA LEU A 157 -12.48 -9.63 6.72
C LEU A 157 -12.31 -8.11 6.72
N HIS A 158 -12.22 -7.46 5.55
CA HIS A 158 -12.06 -6.01 5.44
C HIS A 158 -13.15 -5.23 6.22
N HIS A 159 -14.38 -5.74 6.34
CA HIS A 159 -15.44 -5.06 7.11
C HIS A 159 -15.15 -4.94 8.62
N PHE A 160 -14.25 -5.78 9.16
CA PHE A 160 -13.82 -5.72 10.56
C PHE A 160 -12.72 -4.68 10.79
N PHE A 161 -12.10 -4.15 9.74
CA PHE A 161 -11.01 -3.18 9.81
C PHE A 161 -11.55 -1.78 9.55
N ARG A 162 -11.70 -0.96 10.59
CA ARG A 162 -12.13 0.43 10.42
C ARG A 162 -10.91 1.30 10.13
N GLN A 163 -11.00 2.12 9.07
CA GLN A 163 -9.92 3.02 8.66
C GLN A 163 -9.65 4.05 9.76
N ASN A 164 -8.39 4.18 10.16
CA ASN A 164 -7.99 5.27 11.04
C ASN A 164 -8.04 6.61 10.27
N PHE A 165 -8.28 7.68 11.01
CA PHE A 165 -8.21 9.05 10.51
C PHE A 165 -7.72 9.95 11.63
N SER A 166 -6.98 11.00 11.28
CA SER A 166 -6.44 11.92 12.28
C SER A 166 -7.46 12.98 12.65
N GLN A 167 -7.51 13.29 13.94
CA GLN A 167 -8.30 14.39 14.49
C GLN A 167 -7.38 15.21 15.38
N VAL A 168 -7.29 16.52 15.14
CA VAL A 168 -6.51 17.51 15.92
C VAL A 168 -4.98 17.34 15.86
N THR A 169 -4.44 16.14 16.12
CA THR A 169 -3.00 15.88 16.28
C THR A 169 -2.18 16.25 15.05
N ASN A 170 -2.71 15.93 13.88
CA ASN A 170 -2.11 16.19 12.58
C ASN A 170 -3.22 16.35 11.52
N PRO A 171 -3.07 17.28 10.57
CA PRO A 171 -4.09 17.54 9.58
C PRO A 171 -4.14 16.42 8.51
N PRO A 172 -5.35 16.02 8.06
CA PRO A 172 -5.52 15.31 6.80
C PRO A 172 -5.02 16.13 5.60
N ILE A 173 -4.75 15.45 4.48
CA ILE A 173 -4.31 16.07 3.22
C ILE A 173 -5.44 16.03 2.19
N ASP A 174 -5.51 17.04 1.32
CA ASP A 174 -6.40 17.04 0.16
C ASP A 174 -5.78 16.24 -1.01
N SER A 175 -6.23 15.01 -1.19
CA SER A 175 -5.72 14.09 -2.23
C SER A 175 -6.05 14.51 -3.67
N LEU A 176 -6.91 15.52 -3.86
CA LEU A 176 -7.27 16.07 -5.17
C LEU A 176 -6.43 17.30 -5.49
N ARG A 177 -6.44 18.30 -4.60
CA ARG A 177 -5.74 19.58 -4.80
C ARG A 177 -4.24 19.48 -4.55
N GLU A 178 -3.84 18.63 -3.61
CA GLU A 178 -2.45 18.42 -3.21
C GLU A 178 -1.91 17.07 -3.71
N ARG A 179 -2.51 16.50 -4.77
CA ARG A 179 -2.11 15.19 -5.33
C ARG A 179 -0.60 15.09 -5.62
N HIS A 180 0.02 16.17 -6.05
CA HIS A 180 1.44 16.21 -6.43
C HIS A 180 2.38 15.91 -5.25
N VAL A 181 1.95 16.15 -4.01
CA VAL A 181 2.67 15.70 -2.82
C VAL A 181 2.31 14.27 -2.43
N MET A 182 1.59 13.50 -3.23
CA MET A 182 1.25 12.12 -2.90
C MET A 182 1.84 11.14 -3.90
N THR A 183 2.10 9.90 -3.46
CA THR A 183 2.64 8.88 -4.36
C THR A 183 2.23 7.47 -3.97
N LEU A 184 1.89 6.68 -5.00
CA LEU A 184 1.63 5.25 -4.93
C LEU A 184 2.81 4.42 -5.48
N ARG A 185 3.96 5.06 -5.73
CA ARG A 185 5.15 4.37 -6.23
C ARG A 185 5.53 3.23 -5.31
N THR A 186 5.66 2.05 -5.90
CA THR A 186 5.97 0.80 -5.22
C THR A 186 7.26 0.25 -5.79
N ARG A 187 8.14 -0.20 -4.90
CA ARG A 187 9.45 -0.73 -5.25
C ARG A 187 9.53 -2.19 -4.80
N LEU A 188 10.11 -3.04 -5.63
CA LEU A 188 10.38 -4.44 -5.28
C LEU A 188 11.90 -4.67 -5.32
N GLY A 189 12.44 -5.33 -4.30
CA GLY A 189 13.87 -5.61 -4.19
C GLY A 189 14.75 -4.44 -3.69
N ASN A 190 14.16 -3.38 -3.14
CA ASN A 190 14.90 -2.17 -2.74
C ASN A 190 15.29 -2.11 -1.24
N LEU A 191 15.06 -3.18 -0.49
CA LEU A 191 15.27 -3.22 0.96
C LEU A 191 16.69 -3.75 1.27
N GLY A 192 17.68 -2.89 1.01
CA GLY A 192 19.09 -3.13 1.30
C GLY A 192 19.56 -2.45 2.60
N ASN A 193 20.88 -2.26 2.73
CA ASN A 193 21.48 -1.58 3.87
C ASN A 193 21.23 -0.07 3.81
N ILE A 194 20.55 0.50 4.81
CA ILE A 194 20.28 1.95 4.89
C ILE A 194 21.52 2.79 5.25
N LEU A 195 22.58 2.16 5.75
CA LEU A 195 23.84 2.82 6.13
C LEU A 195 24.83 2.90 4.97
N ASP A 196 24.55 2.18 3.89
CA ASP A 196 25.40 2.15 2.71
C ASP A 196 25.02 3.27 1.73
N GLU A 197 25.98 3.70 0.91
CA GLU A 197 25.78 4.70 -0.15
C GLU A 197 26.37 4.15 -1.44
N ALA A 198 25.60 3.26 -2.09
CA ALA A 198 26.08 2.46 -3.22
C ALA A 198 25.06 2.45 -4.37
N PRO A 199 25.51 2.47 -5.64
CA PRO A 199 24.61 2.50 -6.78
C PRO A 199 23.73 1.24 -6.89
N GLU A 200 24.13 0.11 -6.32
CA GLU A 200 23.37 -1.14 -6.25
C GLU A 200 22.04 -0.98 -5.52
N GLN A 201 21.91 -0.01 -4.61
CA GLN A 201 20.64 0.29 -3.92
C GLN A 201 19.55 0.76 -4.90
N CYS A 202 19.92 1.18 -6.12
CA CYS A 202 19.00 1.55 -7.18
C CYS A 202 18.63 0.38 -8.11
N ASP A 203 19.17 -0.83 -7.90
CA ASP A 203 18.80 -2.04 -8.65
C ASP A 203 17.48 -2.63 -8.13
N HIS A 204 16.37 -2.01 -8.49
CA HIS A 204 15.04 -2.47 -8.11
C HIS A 204 14.04 -2.32 -9.25
N LEU A 205 12.92 -3.02 -9.12
CA LEU A 205 11.77 -2.83 -9.99
C LEU A 205 10.89 -1.72 -9.43
N LEU A 206 10.57 -0.72 -10.25
CA LEU A 206 9.71 0.40 -9.92
C LEU A 206 8.35 0.27 -10.60
N LEU A 207 7.29 0.37 -9.79
CA LEU A 207 5.90 0.42 -10.21
C LEU A 207 5.33 1.78 -9.84
N ASN A 208 4.44 2.30 -10.68
CA ASN A 208 3.72 3.55 -10.40
C ASN A 208 2.57 3.37 -9.39
N SER A 209 2.12 2.13 -9.18
CA SER A 209 0.99 1.78 -8.32
C SER A 209 1.20 0.39 -7.69
N PRO A 210 0.65 0.11 -6.50
CA PRO A 210 0.60 -1.24 -5.96
C PRO A 210 -0.46 -2.13 -6.65
N VAL A 211 -1.35 -1.55 -7.47
CA VAL A 211 -2.44 -2.27 -8.13
C VAL A 211 -1.93 -2.83 -9.46
N LEU A 212 -2.06 -4.14 -9.63
CA LEU A 212 -1.67 -4.87 -10.83
C LEU A 212 -2.90 -5.43 -11.54
N THR A 213 -2.99 -5.18 -12.84
CA THR A 213 -3.89 -5.90 -13.75
C THR A 213 -3.41 -7.35 -13.93
N VAL A 214 -4.28 -8.24 -14.41
CA VAL A 214 -3.91 -9.65 -14.66
C VAL A 214 -2.72 -9.76 -15.62
N PRO A 215 -2.66 -9.02 -16.76
CA PRO A 215 -1.48 -9.05 -17.63
C PRO A 215 -0.19 -8.58 -16.94
N GLU A 216 -0.27 -7.57 -16.08
CA GLU A 216 0.89 -7.08 -15.32
C GLU A 216 1.36 -8.10 -14.27
N TRP A 217 0.43 -8.80 -13.60
CA TRP A 217 0.76 -9.88 -12.67
C TRP A 217 1.47 -11.04 -13.37
N ASP A 218 0.94 -11.49 -14.52
CA ASP A 218 1.53 -12.60 -15.27
C ASP A 218 2.89 -12.21 -15.88
N ALA A 219 3.03 -10.95 -16.33
CA ALA A 219 4.30 -10.39 -16.78
C ALA A 219 5.32 -10.31 -15.63
N LEU A 220 4.88 -9.90 -14.44
CA LEU A 220 5.72 -9.85 -13.24
C LEU A 220 6.21 -11.26 -12.87
N LEU A 221 5.31 -12.25 -12.80
CA LEU A 221 5.70 -13.63 -12.52
C LEU A 221 6.74 -14.15 -13.52
N SER A 222 6.49 -13.92 -14.82
CA SER A 222 7.40 -14.35 -15.89
C SER A 222 8.77 -13.67 -15.81
N TYR A 223 8.80 -12.38 -15.46
CA TYR A 223 10.03 -11.61 -15.30
C TYR A 223 10.85 -12.05 -14.09
N LEU A 224 10.18 -12.35 -12.97
CA LEU A 224 10.84 -12.75 -11.73
C LEU A 224 11.41 -14.16 -11.81
N GLY A 225 10.73 -15.08 -12.53
CA GLY A 225 11.19 -16.47 -12.69
C GLY A 225 11.46 -17.13 -11.33
N ASP A 226 12.66 -17.69 -11.18
CA ASP A 226 13.09 -18.42 -9.97
C ASP A 226 13.20 -17.53 -8.73
N LYS A 227 13.18 -16.19 -8.88
CA LYS A 227 13.16 -15.25 -7.74
C LYS A 227 11.79 -15.11 -7.11
N ALA A 228 10.73 -15.64 -7.74
CA ALA A 228 9.38 -15.63 -7.21
C ALA A 228 8.95 -17.02 -6.74
N ALA A 229 8.36 -17.09 -5.55
CA ALA A 229 7.73 -18.29 -5.03
C ALA A 229 6.22 -18.08 -4.92
N VAL A 230 5.46 -18.88 -5.67
CA VAL A 230 3.99 -18.87 -5.59
C VAL A 230 3.53 -19.76 -4.45
N ILE A 231 2.81 -19.17 -3.50
CA ILE A 231 2.29 -19.87 -2.33
C ILE A 231 0.77 -19.97 -2.44
N ASP A 232 0.30 -21.20 -2.40
CA ASP A 232 -1.12 -21.51 -2.46
C ASP A 232 -1.79 -21.18 -1.12
N CYS A 233 -2.70 -20.21 -1.16
CA CYS A 233 -3.48 -19.74 -0.03
C CYS A 233 -4.86 -20.42 0.06
N THR A 234 -4.94 -21.68 -0.33
CA THR A 234 -6.12 -22.54 -0.16
C THR A 234 -5.85 -23.70 0.80
N PHE A 235 -6.93 -24.33 1.29
CA PHE A 235 -6.88 -25.52 2.14
C PHE A 235 -7.99 -26.50 1.78
N ASP A 236 -7.76 -27.78 2.03
CA ASP A 236 -8.72 -28.83 1.69
C ASP A 236 -9.89 -28.85 2.70
N THR A 237 -11.13 -28.92 2.20
CA THR A 237 -12.34 -28.89 3.05
C THR A 237 -12.54 -30.17 3.88
N ASP A 238 -12.16 -31.31 3.30
CA ASP A 238 -12.28 -32.64 3.90
C ASP A 238 -10.92 -33.19 4.38
N GLY A 239 -9.88 -32.35 4.37
CA GLY A 239 -8.52 -32.71 4.72
C GLY A 239 -8.30 -32.88 6.22
N PRO A 240 -7.18 -33.51 6.63
CA PRO A 240 -6.80 -33.62 8.04
C PRO A 240 -6.34 -32.29 8.64
N ASP A 241 -5.94 -31.33 7.81
CA ASP A 241 -5.42 -30.04 8.22
C ASP A 241 -6.56 -29.10 8.62
N ASP A 242 -6.50 -28.59 9.85
CA ASP A 242 -7.41 -27.53 10.27
C ASP A 242 -7.01 -26.17 9.65
N PHE A 243 -7.93 -25.21 9.70
CA PHE A 243 -7.72 -23.85 9.17
C PHE A 243 -6.47 -23.16 9.75
N THR A 244 -6.05 -23.52 10.97
CA THR A 244 -4.86 -22.96 11.60
C THR A 244 -3.60 -23.58 11.02
N ALA A 245 -3.59 -24.90 10.81
CA ALA A 245 -2.50 -25.60 10.15
C ALA A 245 -2.26 -25.06 8.74
N ALA A 246 -3.32 -24.72 7.99
CA ALA A 246 -3.19 -24.10 6.68
C ALA A 246 -2.51 -22.71 6.72
N LEU A 247 -2.82 -21.89 7.71
CA LEU A 247 -2.15 -20.60 7.92
C LEU A 247 -0.68 -20.76 8.31
N ASP A 248 -0.39 -21.70 9.21
CA ASP A 248 0.98 -21.97 9.66
C ASP A 248 1.81 -22.59 8.51
N ARG A 249 1.20 -23.40 7.63
CA ARG A 249 1.79 -23.91 6.38
C ARG A 249 2.19 -22.77 5.45
N ILE A 250 1.28 -21.86 5.11
CA ILE A 250 1.55 -20.72 4.23
C ILE A 250 2.69 -19.84 4.77
N ALA A 251 2.71 -19.60 6.08
CA ALA A 251 3.78 -18.84 6.72
C ALA A 251 5.13 -19.57 6.68
N SER A 252 5.13 -20.89 6.87
CA SER A 252 6.33 -21.73 6.82
C SER A 252 6.89 -21.86 5.41
N GLU A 253 6.05 -22.12 4.41
CA GLU A 253 6.43 -22.16 2.99
C GLU A 253 7.03 -20.81 2.55
N ALA A 254 6.47 -19.70 3.03
CA ALA A 254 7.02 -18.37 2.75
C ALA A 254 8.39 -18.18 3.39
N GLU A 255 8.58 -18.62 4.63
CA GLU A 255 9.88 -18.58 5.29
C GLU A 255 10.92 -19.43 4.54
N GLU A 256 10.58 -20.68 4.20
CA GLU A 256 11.46 -21.60 3.49
C GLU A 256 11.86 -21.05 2.12
N ALA A 257 10.90 -20.50 1.37
CA ALA A 257 11.16 -19.88 0.08
C ALA A 257 12.17 -18.73 0.21
N VAL A 258 11.96 -17.81 1.17
CA VAL A 258 12.85 -16.66 1.36
C VAL A 258 14.24 -17.11 1.83
N ARG A 259 14.33 -18.10 2.72
CA ARG A 259 15.62 -18.69 3.14
C ARG A 259 16.36 -19.37 1.99
N SER A 260 15.62 -19.89 1.00
CA SER A 260 16.17 -20.51 -0.21
C SER A 260 16.60 -19.48 -1.27
N GLY A 261 16.47 -18.18 -1.00
CA GLY A 261 16.91 -17.10 -1.89
C GLY A 261 15.79 -16.44 -2.71
N CYS A 262 14.52 -16.74 -2.41
CA CYS A 262 13.40 -16.05 -3.04
C CYS A 262 13.32 -14.57 -2.62
N GLU A 263 13.17 -13.68 -3.60
CA GLU A 263 13.03 -12.22 -3.39
C GLU A 263 11.55 -11.78 -3.44
N HIS A 264 10.64 -12.65 -3.88
CA HIS A 264 9.24 -12.30 -4.10
C HIS A 264 8.29 -13.44 -3.73
N VAL A 265 7.62 -13.29 -2.59
CA VAL A 265 6.54 -14.19 -2.17
C VAL A 265 5.25 -13.77 -2.88
N MET A 266 4.67 -14.67 -3.67
CA MET A 266 3.47 -14.46 -4.47
C MET A 266 2.31 -15.28 -3.86
N LEU A 267 1.53 -14.66 -2.99
CA LEU A 267 0.37 -15.28 -2.35
C LEU A 267 -0.80 -15.34 -3.34
N SER A 268 -1.45 -16.49 -3.49
CA SER A 268 -2.57 -16.65 -4.43
C SER A 268 -3.66 -17.58 -3.92
N ASP A 269 -4.92 -17.17 -4.08
CA ASP A 269 -6.10 -18.01 -3.90
C ASP A 269 -6.63 -18.59 -5.23
N ARG A 270 -5.85 -18.54 -6.33
CA ARG A 270 -6.30 -18.97 -7.66
C ARG A 270 -6.67 -20.47 -7.72
N ALA A 271 -6.05 -21.30 -6.87
CA ALA A 271 -6.23 -22.75 -6.80
C ALA A 271 -7.54 -23.22 -6.14
N VAL A 272 -8.45 -22.30 -5.82
CA VAL A 272 -9.80 -22.62 -5.32
C VAL A 272 -10.50 -23.62 -6.24
N SER A 273 -11.15 -24.60 -5.62
CA SER A 273 -11.93 -25.63 -6.31
C SER A 273 -13.03 -26.18 -5.39
N ALA A 274 -13.82 -27.14 -5.87
CA ALA A 274 -14.88 -27.76 -5.09
C ALA A 274 -14.38 -28.44 -3.79
N THR A 275 -13.10 -28.81 -3.72
CA THR A 275 -12.49 -29.45 -2.54
C THR A 275 -11.48 -28.54 -1.84
N ARG A 276 -11.22 -27.33 -2.38
CA ARG A 276 -10.22 -26.39 -1.85
C ARG A 276 -10.85 -25.03 -1.57
N CYS A 277 -10.92 -24.68 -0.29
CA CYS A 277 -11.47 -23.43 0.19
C CYS A 277 -10.36 -22.36 0.29
N PRO A 278 -10.63 -21.08 -0.07
CA PRO A 278 -9.64 -20.02 0.08
C PRO A 278 -9.48 -19.61 1.54
N ILE A 279 -8.25 -19.32 1.93
CA ILE A 279 -8.00 -18.54 3.15
C ILE A 279 -8.29 -17.08 2.82
N PRO A 280 -9.00 -16.34 3.70
CA PRO A 280 -9.14 -14.89 3.56
C PRO A 280 -7.78 -14.23 3.37
N MET A 281 -7.60 -13.53 2.26
CA MET A 281 -6.29 -13.08 1.79
C MET A 281 -5.71 -11.97 2.66
N ILE A 282 -6.56 -11.20 3.35
CA ILE A 282 -6.12 -10.29 4.42
C ILE A 282 -5.42 -11.05 5.55
N LEU A 283 -5.95 -12.21 5.94
CA LEU A 283 -5.39 -13.04 7.00
C LEU A 283 -4.11 -13.75 6.54
N ALA A 284 -4.10 -14.31 5.33
CA ALA A 284 -2.90 -14.90 4.74
C ALA A 284 -1.76 -13.87 4.62
N THR A 285 -2.07 -12.67 4.12
CA THR A 285 -1.10 -11.56 3.99
C THR A 285 -0.55 -11.14 5.35
N GLY A 286 -1.41 -10.93 6.35
CA GLY A 286 -0.98 -10.57 7.70
C GLY A 286 -0.14 -11.67 8.37
N ALA A 287 -0.52 -12.94 8.19
CA ALA A 287 0.22 -14.08 8.71
C ALA A 287 1.62 -14.15 8.13
N VAL A 288 1.76 -14.13 6.81
CA VAL A 288 3.08 -14.13 6.14
C VAL A 288 3.88 -12.90 6.50
N HIS A 289 3.30 -11.70 6.40
CA HIS A 289 4.01 -10.46 6.68
C HIS A 289 4.53 -10.41 8.11
N SER A 290 3.67 -10.65 9.10
CA SER A 290 4.06 -10.61 10.51
C SER A 290 5.08 -11.70 10.86
N HIS A 291 4.95 -12.89 10.26
CA HIS A 291 5.90 -13.99 10.42
C HIS A 291 7.28 -13.64 9.87
N LEU A 292 7.36 -13.19 8.62
CA LEU A 292 8.61 -12.76 8.01
C LEU A 292 9.26 -11.59 8.76
N VAL A 293 8.47 -10.67 9.36
CA VAL A 293 9.02 -9.61 10.22
C VAL A 293 9.64 -10.19 11.49
N ARG A 294 8.96 -11.12 12.17
CA ARG A 294 9.48 -11.78 13.38
C ARG A 294 10.78 -12.56 13.11
N GLN A 295 10.87 -13.19 11.95
CA GLN A 295 12.06 -13.93 11.52
C GLN A 295 13.15 -13.05 10.89
N GLN A 296 12.96 -11.72 10.83
CA GLN A 296 13.88 -10.77 10.18
C GLN A 296 14.07 -11.04 8.68
N LEU A 297 13.12 -11.71 8.05
CA LEU A 297 13.14 -12.09 6.63
C LEU A 297 12.40 -11.11 5.71
N ARG A 298 11.49 -10.28 6.25
CA ARG A 298 10.65 -9.37 5.43
C ARG A 298 11.44 -8.37 4.59
N THR A 299 12.69 -8.08 4.96
CA THR A 299 13.60 -7.23 4.17
C THR A 299 14.07 -7.88 2.88
N PHE A 300 14.14 -9.21 2.82
CA PHE A 300 14.65 -9.91 1.63
C PHE A 300 13.58 -10.17 0.58
N ALA A 301 12.30 -10.13 0.98
CA ALA A 301 11.21 -10.48 0.08
C ALA A 301 10.07 -9.47 0.05
N SER A 302 9.57 -9.17 -1.15
CA SER A 302 8.25 -8.53 -1.31
C SER A 302 7.13 -9.54 -1.12
N VAL A 303 5.97 -9.11 -0.61
CA VAL A 303 4.78 -9.96 -0.46
C VAL A 303 3.72 -9.46 -1.44
N ASN A 304 3.43 -10.20 -2.49
CA ASN A 304 2.51 -9.82 -3.56
C ASN A 304 1.26 -10.71 -3.49
N VAL A 305 0.07 -10.17 -3.74
CA VAL A 305 -1.19 -10.85 -3.43
C VAL A 305 -2.09 -10.89 -4.66
N ALA A 306 -2.42 -12.09 -5.14
CA ALA A 306 -3.51 -12.31 -6.09
C ALA A 306 -4.72 -12.85 -5.34
N THR A 307 -5.84 -12.14 -5.41
CA THR A 307 -7.03 -12.45 -4.60
C THR A 307 -8.32 -12.32 -5.38
N GLY A 308 -9.24 -13.25 -5.13
CA GLY A 308 -10.59 -13.26 -5.70
C GLY A 308 -11.65 -12.55 -4.88
N GLU A 309 -11.38 -12.17 -3.63
CA GLU A 309 -12.35 -11.46 -2.77
C GLU A 309 -12.22 -9.94 -2.80
N CYS A 310 -11.13 -9.40 -3.35
CA CYS A 310 -10.86 -7.97 -3.41
C CYS A 310 -11.68 -7.30 -4.52
N LEU A 311 -12.48 -6.30 -4.15
CA LEU A 311 -13.35 -5.55 -5.06
C LEU A 311 -13.14 -4.04 -4.92
N ASP A 312 -13.27 -3.54 -3.69
CA ASP A 312 -13.33 -2.12 -3.40
C ASP A 312 -12.01 -1.54 -2.91
N VAL A 313 -11.93 -0.22 -2.90
CA VAL A 313 -10.77 0.55 -2.44
C VAL A 313 -10.36 0.17 -1.01
N HIS A 314 -11.33 -0.12 -0.14
CA HIS A 314 -11.06 -0.40 1.25
C HIS A 314 -10.30 -1.72 1.41
N HIS A 315 -10.68 -2.74 0.66
CA HIS A 315 -10.00 -4.03 0.66
C HIS A 315 -8.54 -3.89 0.21
N PHE A 316 -8.27 -3.13 -0.86
CA PHE A 316 -6.90 -2.80 -1.26
C PHE A 316 -6.12 -2.10 -0.14
N ALA A 317 -6.73 -1.12 0.52
CA ALA A 317 -6.09 -0.40 1.61
C ALA A 317 -5.74 -1.32 2.78
N VAL A 318 -6.62 -2.26 3.15
CA VAL A 318 -6.36 -3.22 4.22
C VAL A 318 -5.20 -4.13 3.85
N LEU A 319 -5.23 -4.75 2.67
CA LEU A 319 -4.15 -5.63 2.18
C LEU A 319 -2.78 -4.92 2.20
N ILE A 320 -2.71 -3.68 1.70
CA ILE A 320 -1.46 -2.90 1.74
C ILE A 320 -1.06 -2.57 3.17
N GLY A 321 -2.00 -2.11 4.00
CA GLY A 321 -1.74 -1.73 5.38
C GLY A 321 -1.33 -2.90 6.27
N VAL A 322 -1.66 -4.15 5.90
CA VAL A 322 -1.19 -5.37 6.58
C VAL A 322 0.01 -6.03 5.91
N GLY A 323 0.63 -5.40 4.90
CA GLY A 323 1.95 -5.77 4.41
C GLY A 323 2.08 -6.15 2.94
N ALA A 324 0.98 -6.13 2.16
CA ALA A 324 1.04 -6.39 0.72
C ALA A 324 1.86 -5.30 -0.01
N THR A 325 2.83 -5.75 -0.80
CA THR A 325 3.61 -4.94 -1.73
C THR A 325 2.78 -4.61 -2.97
N THR A 326 2.23 -5.62 -3.64
CA THR A 326 1.33 -5.46 -4.79
C THR A 326 0.07 -6.31 -4.64
N ILE A 327 -1.01 -5.92 -5.34
CA ILE A 327 -2.30 -6.59 -5.29
C ILE A 327 -2.86 -6.74 -6.70
N ASN A 328 -3.30 -7.95 -7.03
CA ASN A 328 -4.03 -8.30 -8.24
C ASN A 328 -5.43 -8.82 -7.88
N ALA A 329 -6.46 -8.02 -8.14
CA ALA A 329 -7.86 -8.36 -7.92
C ALA A 329 -8.46 -9.07 -9.16
N TYR A 330 -8.00 -10.29 -9.45
CA TYR A 330 -8.28 -10.94 -10.74
C TYR A 330 -9.77 -11.24 -10.98
N VAL A 331 -10.54 -11.57 -9.93
CA VAL A 331 -12.00 -11.81 -10.09
C VAL A 331 -12.75 -10.51 -10.39
N ALA A 332 -12.28 -9.37 -9.87
CA ALA A 332 -12.86 -8.07 -10.20
C ALA A 332 -12.63 -7.71 -11.67
N GLU A 333 -11.42 -7.99 -12.19
CA GLU A 333 -11.10 -7.80 -13.61
C GLU A 333 -11.96 -8.70 -14.52
N GLU A 334 -12.13 -9.97 -14.14
CA GLU A 334 -13.02 -10.89 -14.87
C GLU A 334 -14.50 -10.48 -14.79
N ALA A 335 -14.95 -9.94 -13.66
CA ALA A 335 -16.30 -9.40 -13.52
C ALA A 335 -16.51 -8.16 -14.41
N ILE A 336 -15.51 -7.29 -14.55
CA ILE A 336 -15.53 -6.17 -15.50
C ILE A 336 -15.62 -6.70 -16.93
N ALA A 337 -14.83 -7.73 -17.25
CA ALA A 337 -14.83 -8.34 -18.57
C ALA A 337 -16.20 -8.97 -18.91
N GLU A 338 -16.83 -9.69 -17.98
CA GLU A 338 -18.19 -10.21 -18.17
C GLU A 338 -19.21 -9.09 -18.42
N ARG A 339 -19.11 -7.96 -17.70
CA ARG A 339 -20.01 -6.81 -17.90
C ARG A 339 -19.76 -6.11 -19.24
N HIS A 340 -18.50 -6.02 -19.67
CA HIS A 340 -18.12 -5.53 -20.99
C HIS A 340 -18.70 -6.41 -22.10
N ASP A 341 -18.56 -7.74 -22.00
CA ASP A 341 -19.06 -8.71 -22.99
C ASP A 341 -20.59 -8.65 -23.12
N ARG A 342 -21.30 -8.27 -22.05
CA ARG A 342 -22.75 -8.01 -22.05
C ARG A 342 -23.15 -6.63 -22.58
N GLY A 343 -22.20 -5.80 -23.00
CA GLY A 343 -22.44 -4.45 -23.52
C GLY A 343 -22.85 -3.41 -22.46
N LEU A 344 -22.60 -3.68 -21.17
CA LEU A 344 -22.97 -2.75 -20.08
C LEU A 344 -22.02 -1.55 -19.97
N LEU A 345 -20.79 -1.68 -20.46
CA LEU A 345 -19.76 -0.63 -20.42
C LEU A 345 -19.65 0.05 -21.79
N THR A 346 -20.71 0.76 -22.17
CA THR A 346 -20.85 1.36 -23.50
C THR A 346 -19.77 2.40 -23.79
N GLY A 347 -19.15 2.32 -24.97
CA GLY A 347 -18.15 3.30 -25.43
C GLY A 347 -16.74 3.11 -24.87
N LEU A 348 -16.48 2.04 -24.12
CA LEU A 348 -15.17 1.70 -23.56
C LEU A 348 -14.67 0.37 -24.13
N THR A 349 -13.37 0.28 -24.41
CA THR A 349 -12.73 -1.02 -24.61
C THR A 349 -12.52 -1.70 -23.25
N LEU A 350 -12.34 -3.02 -23.23
CA LEU A 350 -12.01 -3.74 -21.98
C LEU A 350 -10.76 -3.17 -21.29
N PRO A 351 -9.63 -2.90 -21.98
CA PRO A 351 -8.49 -2.22 -21.38
C PRO A 351 -8.82 -0.86 -20.76
N ASP A 352 -9.68 -0.05 -21.40
CA ASP A 352 -10.09 1.25 -20.85
C ASP A 352 -10.91 1.08 -19.56
N ALA A 353 -11.81 0.10 -19.53
CA ALA A 353 -12.61 -0.20 -18.34
C ALA A 353 -11.76 -0.69 -17.16
N VAL A 354 -10.75 -1.53 -17.43
CA VAL A 354 -9.79 -2.00 -16.42
C VAL A 354 -8.89 -0.85 -15.94
N ALA A 355 -8.43 0.02 -16.85
CA ALA A 355 -7.66 1.21 -16.51
C ALA A 355 -8.47 2.20 -15.65
N ASN A 356 -9.75 2.39 -15.96
CA ASN A 356 -10.67 3.16 -15.13
C ASN A 356 -10.82 2.57 -13.73
N TYR A 357 -11.05 1.25 -13.63
CA TYR A 357 -11.14 0.57 -12.34
C TYR A 357 -9.87 0.78 -11.51
N ARG A 358 -8.69 0.55 -12.11
CA ARG A 358 -7.39 0.81 -11.46
C ARG A 358 -7.28 2.26 -10.98
N LYS A 359 -7.63 3.24 -11.82
CA LYS A 359 -7.60 4.66 -11.47
C LYS A 359 -8.53 4.98 -10.29
N ALA A 360 -9.72 4.40 -10.27
CA ALA A 360 -10.66 4.56 -9.15
C ALA A 360 -10.07 4.02 -7.83
N VAL A 361 -9.40 2.87 -7.89
CA VAL A 361 -8.68 2.30 -6.74
C VAL A 361 -7.51 3.19 -6.33
N GLU A 362 -6.71 3.67 -7.26
CA GLU A 362 -5.56 4.56 -6.98
C GLU A 362 -5.99 5.86 -6.30
N ASP A 363 -7.00 6.53 -6.84
CA ASP A 363 -7.54 7.77 -6.26
C ASP A 363 -8.18 7.50 -4.89
N GLY A 364 -8.86 6.37 -4.75
CA GLY A 364 -9.41 5.93 -3.47
C GLY A 364 -8.33 5.61 -2.42
N LEU A 365 -7.20 4.99 -2.82
CA LEU A 365 -6.07 4.73 -1.93
C LEU A 365 -5.45 6.04 -1.45
N LEU A 366 -5.24 6.99 -2.36
CA LEU A 366 -4.77 8.33 -2.02
C LEU A 366 -5.71 9.01 -1.02
N LYS A 367 -7.03 8.92 -1.24
CA LYS A 367 -8.04 9.42 -0.30
C LYS A 367 -7.93 8.75 1.07
N ILE A 368 -7.81 7.42 1.15
CA ILE A 368 -7.71 6.71 2.44
C ILE A 368 -6.45 7.11 3.20
N MET A 369 -5.29 7.16 2.54
CA MET A 369 -4.04 7.61 3.18
C MET A 369 -4.13 9.05 3.66
N SER A 370 -4.77 9.92 2.87
CA SER A 370 -4.85 11.35 3.17
C SER A 370 -5.67 11.64 4.43
N LYS A 371 -6.60 10.75 4.83
CA LYS A 371 -7.36 10.84 6.10
C LYS A 371 -6.47 10.87 7.35
N MET A 372 -5.27 10.30 7.28
CA MET A 372 -4.26 10.34 8.36
C MET A 372 -3.14 11.34 8.08
N GLY A 373 -3.23 12.13 7.00
CA GLY A 373 -2.14 12.98 6.54
C GLY A 373 -0.94 12.20 5.99
N ILE A 374 -1.14 10.94 5.55
CA ILE A 374 -0.09 10.13 4.96
C ILE A 374 -0.03 10.41 3.46
N SER A 375 1.18 10.69 2.95
CA SER A 375 1.38 11.08 1.56
C SER A 375 2.06 10.00 0.70
N VAL A 376 2.61 8.94 1.29
CA VAL A 376 3.44 7.94 0.58
C VAL A 376 2.96 6.54 0.92
N ILE A 377 2.63 5.74 -0.10
CA ILE A 377 2.17 4.36 0.11
C ILE A 377 3.22 3.48 0.78
N ALA A 378 4.51 3.76 0.55
CA ALA A 378 5.61 3.04 1.20
C ALA A 378 5.59 3.18 2.73
N SER A 379 5.16 4.32 3.27
CA SER A 379 5.00 4.54 4.71
C SER A 379 3.66 4.03 5.24
N TYR A 380 2.64 3.95 4.38
CA TYR A 380 1.34 3.38 4.75
C TYR A 380 1.37 1.85 4.84
N ARG A 381 2.16 1.21 3.96
CA ARG A 381 2.29 -0.25 3.85
C ARG A 381 2.82 -0.87 5.14
N GLY A 382 2.13 -1.90 5.63
CA GLY A 382 2.48 -2.55 6.90
C GLY A 382 2.37 -1.63 8.12
N GLY A 383 1.72 -0.47 7.99
CA GLY A 383 1.52 0.49 9.08
C GLY A 383 0.33 0.16 9.98
N TYR A 384 -0.51 -0.81 9.60
CA TYR A 384 -1.69 -1.24 10.36
C TYR A 384 -2.59 -0.07 10.79
N ASN A 385 -2.83 0.86 9.87
CA ASN A 385 -3.62 2.09 10.07
C ASN A 385 -5.14 1.83 10.15
N PHE A 386 -5.52 0.85 10.96
CA PHE A 386 -6.88 0.39 11.16
C PHE A 386 -7.14 0.12 12.65
N GLU A 387 -8.41 0.03 12.99
CA GLU A 387 -8.89 -0.55 14.24
C GLU A 387 -9.74 -1.78 13.92
N ALA A 388 -9.43 -2.90 14.56
CA ALA A 388 -10.23 -4.11 14.44
C ALA A 388 -11.44 -4.05 15.38
N LEU A 389 -12.64 -4.20 14.81
CA LEU A 389 -13.89 -4.23 15.56
C LEU A 389 -14.56 -5.59 15.41
N GLY A 390 -14.54 -6.40 16.48
CA GLY A 390 -15.21 -7.70 16.51
C GLY A 390 -14.34 -8.89 16.07
N LEU A 391 -13.01 -8.72 15.99
CA LEU A 391 -12.05 -9.81 15.87
C LEU A 391 -11.43 -10.13 17.23
N SER A 392 -11.09 -11.39 17.50
CA SER A 392 -10.51 -11.77 18.79
C SER A 392 -9.14 -11.11 19.01
N ARG A 393 -8.85 -10.71 20.25
CA ARG A 393 -7.56 -10.08 20.59
C ARG A 393 -6.38 -11.00 20.29
N ALA A 394 -6.52 -12.30 20.54
CA ALA A 394 -5.48 -13.28 20.26
C ALA A 394 -5.18 -13.39 18.75
N LEU A 395 -6.21 -13.36 17.90
CA LEU A 395 -6.06 -13.36 16.45
C LEU A 395 -5.35 -12.10 15.97
N VAL A 396 -5.81 -10.94 16.43
CA VAL A 396 -5.22 -9.64 16.05
C VAL A 396 -3.78 -9.55 16.54
N ALA A 397 -3.47 -9.96 17.76
CA ALA A 397 -2.10 -9.96 18.27
C ALA A 397 -1.16 -10.92 17.50
N LYS A 398 -1.65 -12.09 17.06
CA LYS A 398 -0.83 -13.07 16.32
C LYS A 398 -0.53 -12.61 14.89
N TYR A 399 -1.54 -12.12 14.17
CA TYR A 399 -1.45 -11.87 12.72
C TYR A 399 -1.41 -10.38 12.33
N PHE A 400 -1.84 -9.47 13.20
CA PHE A 400 -1.88 -8.03 12.98
C PHE A 400 -1.37 -7.24 14.20
N PRO A 401 -0.13 -7.48 14.67
CA PRO A 401 0.27 -7.23 16.06
C PRO A 401 0.06 -5.79 16.59
N PRO A 402 0.34 -4.71 15.84
CA PRO A 402 0.21 -3.35 16.37
C PRO A 402 -1.22 -2.79 16.29
N MET A 403 -2.17 -3.56 15.75
CA MET A 403 -3.56 -3.12 15.59
C MET A 403 -4.34 -3.29 16.91
N SER A 404 -5.21 -2.33 17.21
CA SER A 404 -6.09 -2.43 18.37
C SER A 404 -7.31 -3.29 18.07
N SER A 405 -7.74 -4.10 19.05
CA SER A 405 -9.05 -4.76 19.08
C SER A 405 -9.65 -4.61 20.47
N ARG A 406 -10.36 -3.49 20.67
CA ARG A 406 -10.94 -3.15 21.97
C ARG A 406 -12.08 -4.10 22.35
N ILE A 407 -12.93 -4.41 21.36
CA ILE A 407 -14.03 -5.36 21.48
C ILE A 407 -13.63 -6.66 20.79
N SER A 408 -13.25 -7.64 21.61
CA SER A 408 -12.91 -8.99 21.15
C SER A 408 -14.14 -9.68 20.55
N GLY A 409 -13.95 -10.53 19.54
CA GLY A 409 -15.04 -11.27 18.92
C GLY A 409 -14.55 -12.51 18.19
N LEU A 410 -14.81 -12.56 16.89
CA LEU A 410 -14.59 -13.70 16.02
C LEU A 410 -13.12 -14.17 16.05
N GLY A 411 -12.90 -15.44 16.38
CA GLY A 411 -11.60 -16.11 16.32
C GLY A 411 -11.44 -16.96 15.05
N LEU A 412 -10.33 -17.69 14.94
CA LEU A 412 -10.02 -18.52 13.76
C LEU A 412 -11.10 -19.56 13.47
N THR A 413 -11.60 -20.27 14.49
CA THR A 413 -12.68 -21.26 14.31
C THR A 413 -13.96 -20.64 13.74
N GLY A 414 -14.30 -19.42 14.18
CA GLY A 414 -15.46 -18.71 13.68
C GLY A 414 -15.27 -18.14 12.27
N ILE A 415 -14.04 -17.78 11.90
CA ILE A 415 -13.71 -17.41 10.52
C ILE A 415 -13.79 -18.65 9.62
N ALA A 416 -13.15 -19.75 10.02
CA ALA A 416 -13.18 -21.01 9.28
C ALA A 416 -14.61 -21.44 8.97
N ALA A 417 -15.47 -21.50 9.98
CA ALA A 417 -16.88 -21.90 9.84
C ALA A 417 -17.75 -20.94 9.01
N ARG A 418 -17.28 -19.72 8.70
CA ARG A 418 -17.98 -18.78 7.81
C ARG A 418 -17.48 -18.87 6.37
N VAL A 419 -16.32 -19.47 6.13
CA VAL A 419 -15.67 -19.57 4.82
C VAL A 419 -15.88 -20.98 4.22
N THR A 420 -15.86 -22.02 5.06
CA THR A 420 -16.34 -23.38 4.73
C THR A 420 -17.86 -23.42 4.77
#